data_AF-A0A165M4H9-F1
#
_entry.id   AF-A0A165M4H9-F1
#
_cell.length_a   1.000
_cell.length_b   1.000
_cell.length_c   1.000
_cell.angle_alpha   90.00
_cell.angle_beta   90.00
_cell.angle_gamma   90.00
#
_symmetry.space_group_name_H-M   'P 1'
#
loop_
_entity.id
_entity.type
_entity.pdbx_description
1 polymer ?
#
loop_
_entity_poly.entity_id
_entity_poly.type
_entity_poly.pdbx_seq_one_letter_code
_entity_poly.pdbx_strand_id
1 'polypeptide(L)'
;MKHFQLPFEKQEGFSYAHADIEALREYDKYLLSFHPERPRYLDYLTVFGKQEECLQNDRFGSCTIQVHRAELTGNGTTHRVMLIGQQSSPTSDFTRLQEIMKNPEEIALWNHGMPTPAAFQKAIEAVALAEKEGRIIITIIDTAGADPTEASEAGGIAWKIGRCMQSLAEASVPTLSVIINRGCSGGAIALSGCDGVLAMEYATYMVISPEACSSILFHTRQKAALAAELSRITAKEGMELGIIDDLIPESEGPAHRFPDGALRSFRSGVLRWLEKLSALSLDEVFNSRMERWKHIGQWGYITEEEINIFEKPVRNLPQAPEKNRFVPRHKGCRDSEGRSVVDPVLFSSLRRDNFRCDTCFHRYLRLTAHDYIALVLDEGSFLEHPETRYIVDSDILAFPGYTEKLRDARQRSGTATAFVTGNGQIDGRDVVFCLSNFSFLGASFSMSTGEKLRIAAGIALERHCPLVIHATGGGARMHEGCSSMTSIPKVHVSLSAVERAGLPLVTIISDPALGGVAIGAGSRGEHLIEHNAGNIGFSGKRVIEQYTGRPTSKGFQTADWLREKGYACRIARPSEMKREISAIISRQPSNSKQ
;
A
#
# COMPACT_ATOMS: atom_id res chain seq x y z
N MET A 1 2.71 9.97 -37.91
CA MET A 1 3.85 10.51 -37.13
C MET A 1 4.69 9.31 -36.71
N LYS A 2 5.98 9.24 -37.05
CA LYS A 2 6.79 8.01 -36.80
C LYS A 2 7.16 7.81 -35.33
N HIS A 3 7.29 8.90 -34.57
CA HIS A 3 7.63 8.91 -33.15
C HIS A 3 6.65 9.77 -32.38
N PHE A 4 6.45 9.46 -31.10
CA PHE A 4 5.75 10.33 -30.18
C PHE A 4 6.70 11.46 -29.73
N GLN A 5 6.16 12.66 -29.53
CA GLN A 5 6.92 13.79 -29.00
C GLN A 5 6.16 14.48 -27.87
N LEU A 6 6.81 14.55 -26.70
CA LEU A 6 6.37 15.31 -25.54
C LEU A 6 6.42 16.82 -25.81
N PRO A 7 5.66 17.64 -25.05
CA PRO A 7 5.64 19.09 -25.25
C PRO A 7 7.02 19.75 -25.15
N PHE A 8 7.86 19.36 -24.20
CA PHE A 8 9.21 19.92 -24.03
C PHE A 8 10.17 19.50 -25.14
N GLU A 9 10.00 18.31 -25.74
CA GLU A 9 10.84 17.83 -26.85
C GLU A 9 10.66 18.64 -28.14
N LYS A 10 9.59 19.45 -28.22
CA LYS A 10 9.31 20.34 -29.36
C LYS A 10 9.93 21.72 -29.21
N GLN A 11 10.56 22.02 -28.07
CA GLN A 11 11.22 23.31 -27.83
C GLN A 11 12.53 23.40 -28.63
N GLU A 12 12.79 24.57 -29.20
CA GLU A 12 14.02 24.81 -29.96
C GLU A 12 15.25 24.69 -29.06
N GLY A 13 16.26 23.94 -29.50
CA GLY A 13 17.50 23.74 -28.75
C GLY A 13 17.47 22.62 -27.70
N PHE A 14 16.32 21.96 -27.46
CA PHE A 14 16.27 20.80 -26.57
C PHE A 14 17.08 19.62 -27.16
N SER A 15 17.95 19.03 -26.34
CA SER A 15 18.64 17.79 -26.66
C SER A 15 18.34 16.70 -25.62
N TYR A 16 18.68 15.46 -25.95
CA TYR A 16 18.56 14.33 -25.03
C TYR A 16 19.81 14.15 -24.14
N ALA A 17 20.69 15.16 -24.07
CA ALA A 17 21.83 15.13 -23.18
C ALA A 17 21.36 15.09 -21.71
N HIS A 18 22.11 14.40 -20.86
CA HIS A 18 21.79 14.25 -19.44
C HIS A 18 21.54 15.59 -18.73
N ALA A 19 22.36 16.62 -19.01
CA ALA A 19 22.20 17.95 -18.41
C ALA A 19 20.84 18.61 -18.76
N ASP A 20 20.34 18.41 -19.97
CA ASP A 20 19.06 18.98 -20.41
C ASP A 20 17.88 18.25 -19.73
N ILE A 21 18.00 16.93 -19.52
CA ILE A 21 16.99 16.14 -18.83
C ILE A 21 16.96 16.46 -17.33
N GLU A 22 18.13 16.63 -16.70
CA GLU A 22 18.22 17.03 -15.29
C GLU A 22 17.62 18.42 -15.05
N ALA A 23 17.72 19.32 -16.03
CA ALA A 23 17.14 20.66 -16.00
C ALA A 23 15.60 20.70 -16.21
N LEU A 24 14.98 19.57 -16.60
CA LEU A 24 13.52 19.48 -16.71
C LEU A 24 12.86 19.63 -15.33
N ARG A 25 11.63 20.14 -15.33
CA ARG A 25 10.78 20.10 -14.14
C ARG A 25 10.42 18.66 -13.80
N GLU A 26 10.13 18.41 -12.53
CA GLU A 26 9.75 17.08 -12.05
C GLU A 26 8.50 16.51 -12.75
N TYR A 27 7.57 17.39 -13.16
CA TYR A 27 6.43 16.97 -13.97
C TYR A 27 6.83 16.50 -15.37
N ASP A 28 7.81 17.14 -16.00
CA ASP A 28 8.28 16.78 -17.33
C ASP A 28 9.09 15.46 -17.28
N LYS A 29 9.89 15.25 -16.23
CA LYS A 29 10.52 13.95 -15.91
C LYS A 29 9.49 12.85 -15.64
N TYR A 30 8.38 13.19 -14.97
CA TYR A 30 7.25 12.28 -14.84
C TYR A 30 6.66 11.87 -16.19
N LEU A 31 6.39 12.83 -17.09
CA LEU A 31 5.90 12.52 -18.45
C LEU A 31 6.88 11.64 -19.23
N LEU A 32 8.19 11.89 -19.07
CA LEU A 32 9.24 11.08 -19.66
C LEU A 32 9.15 9.62 -19.20
N SER A 33 8.96 9.37 -17.89
CA SER A 33 8.96 8.02 -17.31
C SER A 33 7.88 7.06 -17.84
N PHE A 34 6.81 7.56 -18.47
CA PHE A 34 5.78 6.73 -19.12
C PHE A 34 5.59 7.05 -20.60
N HIS A 35 6.59 7.66 -21.24
CA HIS A 35 6.59 7.90 -22.68
C HIS A 35 6.22 6.62 -23.45
N PRO A 36 5.33 6.66 -24.47
CA PRO A 36 4.82 5.47 -25.14
C PRO A 36 5.91 4.54 -25.69
N GLU A 37 6.98 5.13 -26.22
CA GLU A 37 8.14 4.45 -26.81
C GLU A 37 9.22 4.00 -25.80
N ARG A 38 9.06 4.22 -24.48
CA ARG A 38 10.02 3.63 -23.53
C ARG A 38 9.88 2.10 -23.56
N PRO A 39 11.00 1.36 -23.54
CA PRO A 39 10.99 -0.10 -23.43
C PRO A 39 10.10 -0.59 -22.30
N ARG A 40 9.29 -1.61 -22.57
CA ARG A 40 8.39 -2.28 -21.63
C ARG A 40 9.04 -3.57 -21.13
N TYR A 41 8.39 -4.24 -20.17
CA TYR A 41 8.88 -5.52 -19.63
C TYR A 41 9.28 -6.52 -20.72
N LEU A 42 8.46 -6.70 -21.77
CA LEU A 42 8.77 -7.61 -22.87
C LEU A 42 10.02 -7.23 -23.67
N ASP A 43 10.39 -5.95 -23.73
CA ASP A 43 11.64 -5.53 -24.34
C ASP A 43 12.83 -5.91 -23.43
N TYR A 44 12.70 -5.68 -22.12
CA TYR A 44 13.72 -6.10 -21.13
C TYR A 44 13.85 -7.61 -20.99
N LEU A 45 12.80 -8.38 -21.29
CA LEU A 45 12.84 -9.84 -21.30
C LEU A 45 13.93 -10.37 -22.26
N THR A 46 14.17 -9.66 -23.38
CA THR A 46 15.18 -10.02 -24.39
C THR A 46 16.62 -10.07 -23.85
N VAL A 47 16.88 -9.41 -22.71
CA VAL A 47 18.18 -9.45 -22.02
C VAL A 47 18.49 -10.85 -21.48
N PHE A 48 17.47 -11.66 -21.17
CA PHE A 48 17.61 -12.96 -20.55
C PHE A 48 17.69 -14.08 -21.60
N GLY A 49 18.37 -15.18 -21.28
CA GLY A 49 18.38 -16.41 -22.06
C GLY A 49 17.30 -17.38 -21.63
N LYS A 50 16.98 -18.36 -22.48
CA LYS A 50 16.02 -19.47 -22.21
C LYS A 50 14.69 -19.00 -21.61
N GLN A 51 14.11 -17.96 -22.19
CA GLN A 51 12.84 -17.39 -21.76
C GLN A 51 11.71 -18.39 -22.04
N GLU A 52 10.92 -18.70 -21.03
CA GLU A 52 9.73 -19.57 -21.13
C GLU A 52 8.60 -18.91 -20.36
N GLU A 53 7.54 -18.50 -21.05
CA GLU A 53 6.35 -17.94 -20.39
C GLU A 53 5.61 -19.02 -19.59
N CYS A 54 5.11 -18.66 -18.41
CA CYS A 54 4.37 -19.56 -17.55
C CYS A 54 3.18 -18.85 -16.88
N LEU A 55 2.23 -19.64 -16.36
CA LEU A 55 1.03 -19.14 -15.66
C LEU A 55 0.12 -18.22 -16.52
N GLN A 56 0.13 -18.42 -17.84
CA GLN A 56 -0.82 -17.76 -18.75
C GLN A 56 -2.27 -18.12 -18.39
N ASN A 57 -3.16 -17.14 -18.51
CA ASN A 57 -4.60 -17.33 -18.44
C ASN A 57 -5.32 -16.21 -19.21
N ASP A 58 -6.59 -16.44 -19.53
CA ASP A 58 -7.45 -15.58 -20.35
C ASP A 58 -8.27 -14.56 -19.55
N ARG A 59 -8.06 -14.47 -18.24
CA ARG A 59 -8.81 -13.52 -17.40
C ARG A 59 -8.47 -12.09 -17.77
N PHE A 60 -9.49 -11.24 -17.78
CA PHE A 60 -9.36 -9.82 -18.09
C PHE A 60 -8.23 -9.14 -17.29
N GLY A 61 -7.38 -8.39 -18.01
CA GLY A 61 -6.25 -7.67 -17.42
C GLY A 61 -5.12 -8.54 -16.90
N SER A 62 -5.20 -9.87 -16.96
CA SER A 62 -4.12 -10.74 -16.45
C SER A 62 -2.82 -10.55 -17.21
N CYS A 63 -2.88 -10.13 -18.49
CA CYS A 63 -1.72 -9.86 -19.34
C CYS A 63 -0.88 -8.64 -18.91
N THR A 64 -1.40 -7.81 -18.00
CA THR A 64 -0.67 -6.68 -17.42
C THR A 64 0.43 -7.10 -16.46
N ILE A 65 0.40 -8.34 -15.94
CA ILE A 65 1.53 -9.00 -15.28
C ILE A 65 1.85 -10.28 -16.05
N GLN A 66 3.09 -10.39 -16.51
CA GLN A 66 3.59 -11.54 -17.25
C GLN A 66 4.70 -12.22 -16.47
N VAL A 67 4.80 -13.54 -16.65
CA VAL A 67 5.68 -14.37 -15.83
C VAL A 67 6.51 -15.27 -16.72
N HIS A 68 7.83 -15.22 -16.55
CA HIS A 68 8.76 -16.01 -17.36
C HIS A 68 9.81 -16.69 -16.48
N ARG A 69 10.05 -17.97 -16.74
CA ARG A 69 11.31 -18.60 -16.36
C ARG A 69 12.38 -18.09 -17.30
N ALA A 70 13.55 -17.76 -16.78
CA ALA A 70 14.67 -17.38 -17.62
C ALA A 70 16.01 -17.66 -16.93
N GLU A 71 17.10 -17.39 -17.64
CA GLU A 71 18.47 -17.46 -17.15
C GLU A 71 19.23 -16.17 -17.50
N LEU A 72 20.04 -15.66 -16.58
CA LEU A 72 20.97 -14.58 -16.85
C LEU A 72 22.39 -15.03 -16.56
N THR A 73 23.27 -14.97 -17.56
CA THR A 73 24.67 -15.40 -17.42
C THR A 73 25.60 -14.18 -17.42
N GLY A 74 26.46 -14.10 -16.40
CA GLY A 74 27.48 -13.07 -16.24
C GLY A 74 28.68 -13.64 -15.48
N ASN A 75 29.89 -13.19 -15.80
CA ASN A 75 31.13 -13.59 -15.10
C ASN A 75 31.30 -15.11 -14.92
N GLY A 76 30.89 -15.90 -15.93
CA GLY A 76 30.98 -17.36 -15.92
C GLY A 76 29.92 -18.09 -15.06
N THR A 77 29.00 -17.36 -14.42
CA THR A 77 27.92 -17.90 -13.59
C THR A 77 26.57 -17.70 -14.26
N THR A 78 25.72 -18.74 -14.27
CA THR A 78 24.35 -18.67 -14.79
C THR A 78 23.35 -18.65 -13.63
N HIS A 79 22.60 -17.56 -13.50
CA HIS A 79 21.54 -17.40 -12.52
C HIS A 79 20.21 -17.82 -13.11
N ARG A 80 19.52 -18.78 -12.47
CA ARG A 80 18.14 -19.16 -12.81
C ARG A 80 17.18 -18.19 -12.14
N VAL A 81 16.35 -17.52 -12.93
CA VAL A 81 15.45 -16.47 -12.44
C VAL A 81 13.99 -16.77 -12.78
N MET A 82 13.10 -16.28 -11.93
CA MET A 82 11.68 -16.11 -12.22
C MET A 82 11.41 -14.62 -12.39
N LEU A 83 10.99 -14.22 -13.58
CA LEU A 83 10.67 -12.84 -13.90
C LEU A 83 9.17 -12.60 -13.70
N ILE A 84 8.80 -11.58 -12.94
CA ILE A 84 7.42 -11.13 -12.72
C ILE A 84 7.34 -9.68 -13.17
N GLY A 85 6.88 -9.46 -14.41
CA GLY A 85 6.96 -8.16 -15.06
C GLY A 85 5.61 -7.51 -15.31
N GLN A 86 5.49 -6.24 -14.94
CA GLN A 86 4.36 -5.42 -15.34
C GLN A 86 4.55 -4.94 -16.78
N GLN A 87 3.56 -5.23 -17.63
CA GLN A 87 3.51 -4.82 -19.03
C GLN A 87 2.39 -3.80 -19.19
N SER A 88 2.72 -2.51 -19.05
CA SER A 88 1.72 -1.41 -19.04
C SER A 88 1.11 -1.09 -20.42
N SER A 89 1.71 -1.59 -21.50
CA SER A 89 1.28 -1.39 -22.88
C SER A 89 1.57 -2.65 -23.70
N PRO A 90 0.78 -2.98 -24.74
CA PRO A 90 1.05 -4.11 -25.62
C PRO A 90 2.45 -4.08 -26.27
N THR A 91 2.97 -2.88 -26.52
CA THR A 91 4.26 -2.69 -27.18
C THR A 91 4.82 -1.30 -26.87
N SER A 92 6.14 -1.16 -27.02
CA SER A 92 6.88 0.11 -27.07
C SER A 92 7.03 0.63 -28.52
N ASP A 93 6.72 -0.17 -29.55
CA ASP A 93 6.71 0.30 -30.93
C ASP A 93 5.49 1.20 -31.15
N PHE A 94 5.74 2.50 -31.38
CA PHE A 94 4.66 3.48 -31.52
C PHE A 94 3.77 3.23 -32.74
N THR A 95 4.32 2.74 -33.85
CA THR A 95 3.54 2.46 -35.06
C THR A 95 2.60 1.30 -34.81
N ARG A 96 3.12 0.21 -34.22
CA ARG A 96 2.31 -0.94 -33.84
C ARG A 96 1.28 -0.59 -32.75
N LEU A 97 1.63 0.25 -31.78
CA LEU A 97 0.70 0.73 -30.77
C LEU A 97 -0.47 1.49 -31.42
N GLN A 98 -0.19 2.37 -32.39
CA GLN A 98 -1.23 3.10 -33.13
C GLN A 98 -2.17 2.17 -33.90
N GLU A 99 -1.67 1.03 -34.39
CA GLU A 99 -2.49 0.01 -35.05
C GLU A 99 -3.40 -0.71 -34.05
N ILE A 100 -2.84 -1.17 -32.93
CA ILE A 100 -3.59 -1.85 -31.87
C ILE A 100 -4.67 -0.94 -31.28
N MET A 101 -4.38 0.36 -31.12
CA MET A 101 -5.35 1.34 -30.63
C MET A 101 -6.59 1.51 -31.52
N LYS A 102 -6.55 1.06 -32.78
CA LYS A 102 -7.73 1.02 -33.67
C LYS A 102 -8.67 -0.14 -33.34
N ASN A 103 -8.25 -1.10 -32.52
CA ASN A 103 -9.02 -2.23 -32.06
C ASN A 103 -9.38 -2.06 -30.56
N PRO A 104 -10.61 -1.59 -30.24
CA PRO A 104 -11.03 -1.34 -28.86
C PRO A 104 -11.01 -2.59 -27.97
N GLU A 105 -11.28 -3.76 -28.53
CA GLU A 105 -11.31 -5.02 -27.76
C GLU A 105 -9.91 -5.43 -27.34
N GLU A 106 -8.94 -5.34 -28.26
CA GLU A 106 -7.55 -5.69 -28.00
C GLU A 106 -6.92 -4.75 -26.97
N ILE A 107 -7.14 -3.44 -27.09
CA ILE A 107 -6.58 -2.47 -26.12
C ILE A 107 -7.23 -2.58 -24.74
N ALA A 108 -8.52 -2.94 -24.68
CA ALA A 108 -9.24 -3.11 -23.42
C ALA A 108 -8.61 -4.20 -22.53
N LEU A 109 -8.08 -5.27 -23.13
CA LEU A 109 -7.41 -6.35 -22.40
C LEU A 109 -6.24 -5.86 -21.54
N TRP A 110 -5.57 -4.78 -21.97
CA TRP A 110 -4.42 -4.20 -21.26
C TRP A 110 -4.81 -3.30 -20.09
N ASN A 111 -6.10 -3.01 -19.91
CA ASN A 111 -6.65 -2.25 -18.79
C ASN A 111 -5.85 -0.97 -18.45
N HIS A 112 -5.46 -0.21 -19.48
CA HIS A 112 -4.62 1.00 -19.34
C HIS A 112 -3.29 0.80 -18.60
N GLY A 113 -2.75 -0.43 -18.61
CA GLY A 113 -1.55 -0.81 -17.87
C GLY A 113 -1.74 -0.93 -16.36
N MET A 114 -2.97 -1.10 -15.91
CA MET A 114 -3.31 -1.23 -14.49
C MET A 114 -3.62 -2.69 -14.13
N PRO A 115 -2.81 -3.31 -13.25
CA PRO A 115 -3.03 -4.68 -12.82
C PRO A 115 -4.38 -4.88 -12.14
N THR A 116 -5.06 -5.96 -12.55
CA THR A 116 -6.32 -6.44 -11.98
C THR A 116 -6.05 -7.48 -10.87
N PRO A 117 -7.06 -7.91 -10.10
CA PRO A 117 -6.91 -9.02 -9.16
C PRO A 117 -6.34 -10.30 -9.77
N ALA A 118 -6.68 -10.60 -11.03
CA ALA A 118 -6.16 -11.75 -11.75
C ALA A 118 -4.66 -11.62 -12.05
N ALA A 119 -4.19 -10.41 -12.37
CA ALA A 119 -2.78 -10.13 -12.57
C ALA A 119 -1.97 -10.33 -11.27
N PHE A 120 -2.44 -9.80 -10.15
CA PHE A 120 -1.78 -10.02 -8.84
C PHE A 120 -1.83 -11.48 -8.39
N GLN A 121 -2.93 -12.19 -8.66
CA GLN A 121 -3.01 -13.62 -8.40
C GLN A 121 -1.92 -14.40 -9.17
N LYS A 122 -1.67 -14.04 -10.43
CA LYS A 122 -0.58 -14.60 -11.23
C LYS A 122 0.79 -14.32 -10.61
N ALA A 123 1.02 -13.11 -10.10
CA ALA A 123 2.27 -12.77 -9.39
C ALA A 123 2.47 -13.64 -8.13
N ILE A 124 1.42 -13.86 -7.34
CA ILE A 124 1.47 -14.72 -6.14
C ILE A 124 1.82 -16.16 -6.51
N GLU A 125 1.21 -16.70 -7.56
CA GLU A 125 1.50 -18.04 -8.08
C GLU A 125 2.94 -18.16 -8.61
N ALA A 126 3.46 -17.10 -9.22
CA ALA A 126 4.83 -17.05 -9.72
C ALA A 126 5.86 -17.08 -8.59
N VAL A 127 5.61 -16.37 -7.48
CA VAL A 127 6.47 -16.44 -6.29
C VAL A 127 6.55 -17.87 -5.77
N ALA A 128 5.40 -18.53 -5.56
CA ALA A 128 5.37 -19.91 -5.08
C ALA A 128 6.08 -20.89 -6.05
N LEU A 129 5.93 -20.67 -7.35
CA LEU A 129 6.60 -21.46 -8.38
C LEU A 129 8.12 -21.26 -8.37
N ALA A 130 8.58 -20.01 -8.17
CA ALA A 130 10.00 -19.69 -8.07
C ALA A 130 10.65 -20.37 -6.86
N GLU A 131 9.98 -20.35 -5.71
CA GLU A 131 10.45 -21.04 -4.50
C GLU A 131 10.58 -22.55 -4.73
N LYS A 132 9.55 -23.17 -5.30
CA LYS A 132 9.56 -24.61 -5.63
C LYS A 132 10.73 -24.98 -6.56
N GLU A 133 11.11 -24.09 -7.47
CA GLU A 133 12.17 -24.33 -8.46
C GLU A 133 13.55 -23.81 -8.04
N GLY A 134 13.67 -23.17 -6.86
CA GLY A 134 14.89 -22.56 -6.37
C GLY A 134 15.41 -21.42 -7.26
N ARG A 135 14.51 -20.58 -7.79
CA ARG A 135 14.85 -19.47 -8.69
C ARG A 135 14.85 -18.15 -7.96
N ILE A 136 15.84 -17.29 -8.24
CA ILE A 136 15.84 -15.91 -7.77
C ILE A 136 14.65 -15.17 -8.44
N ILE A 137 13.87 -14.44 -7.66
CA ILE A 137 12.72 -13.70 -8.18
C ILE A 137 13.18 -12.31 -8.60
N ILE A 138 12.86 -11.89 -9.82
CA ILE A 138 13.04 -10.50 -10.27
C ILE A 138 11.68 -9.93 -10.62
N THR A 139 11.25 -8.92 -9.89
CA THR A 139 10.05 -8.14 -10.24
C THR A 139 10.43 -6.93 -11.09
N ILE A 140 9.66 -6.65 -12.13
CA ILE A 140 9.89 -5.50 -13.03
C ILE A 140 8.64 -4.62 -13.01
N ILE A 141 8.81 -3.37 -12.59
CA ILE A 141 7.71 -2.44 -12.28
C ILE A 141 7.57 -1.41 -13.42
N ASP A 142 6.37 -1.37 -14.00
CA ASP A 142 5.89 -0.41 -14.99
C ASP A 142 4.36 -0.39 -14.92
N THR A 143 3.79 0.57 -14.18
CA THR A 143 2.35 0.67 -13.99
C THR A 143 1.88 2.08 -13.64
N ALA A 144 0.67 2.42 -14.11
CA ALA A 144 -0.05 3.64 -13.71
C ALA A 144 -0.67 3.56 -12.31
N GLY A 145 -0.73 2.37 -11.72
CA GLY A 145 -1.49 2.08 -10.51
C GLY A 145 -2.28 0.78 -10.66
N ALA A 146 -2.87 0.30 -9.57
CA ALA A 146 -3.76 -0.85 -9.62
C ALA A 146 -5.17 -0.42 -10.05
N ASP A 147 -5.92 -1.34 -10.66
CA ASP A 147 -7.24 -1.05 -11.24
C ASP A 147 -8.26 -0.53 -10.21
N PRO A 148 -8.71 0.74 -10.28
CA PRO A 148 -9.55 1.36 -9.27
C PRO A 148 -11.04 1.21 -9.63
N THR A 149 -11.47 0.01 -10.03
CA THR A 149 -12.86 -0.27 -10.41
C THR A 149 -13.59 -1.05 -9.33
N GLU A 150 -14.92 -0.90 -9.27
CA GLU A 150 -15.76 -1.73 -8.40
C GLU A 150 -15.65 -3.22 -8.73
N ALA A 151 -15.45 -3.57 -10.01
CA ALA A 151 -15.22 -4.95 -10.43
C ALA A 151 -13.93 -5.53 -9.82
N SER A 152 -12.84 -4.75 -9.82
CA SER A 152 -11.58 -5.14 -9.19
C SER A 152 -11.67 -5.23 -7.68
N GLU A 153 -12.43 -4.34 -7.03
CA GLU A 153 -12.74 -4.44 -5.60
C GLU A 153 -13.53 -5.72 -5.29
N ALA A 154 -14.52 -6.09 -6.13
CA ALA A 154 -15.25 -7.34 -5.99
C ALA A 154 -14.35 -8.57 -6.24
N GLY A 155 -13.31 -8.43 -7.07
CA GLY A 155 -12.23 -9.41 -7.23
C GLY A 155 -11.19 -9.38 -6.11
N GLY A 156 -11.35 -8.53 -5.10
CA GLY A 156 -10.52 -8.51 -3.90
C GLY A 156 -9.16 -7.85 -4.09
N ILE A 157 -9.06 -6.82 -4.93
CA ILE A 157 -7.78 -6.21 -5.30
C ILE A 157 -6.92 -5.80 -4.10
N ALA A 158 -7.52 -5.24 -3.04
CA ALA A 158 -6.78 -4.89 -1.81
C ALA A 158 -6.08 -6.10 -1.19
N TRP A 159 -6.81 -7.21 -1.08
CA TRP A 159 -6.33 -8.46 -0.49
C TRP A 159 -5.28 -9.14 -1.36
N LYS A 160 -5.44 -9.07 -2.70
CA LYS A 160 -4.44 -9.59 -3.64
C LYS A 160 -3.14 -8.79 -3.63
N ILE A 161 -3.21 -7.47 -3.55
CA ILE A 161 -2.03 -6.62 -3.38
C ILE A 161 -1.31 -6.94 -2.06
N GLY A 162 -2.05 -7.01 -0.96
CA GLY A 162 -1.52 -7.41 0.35
C GLY A 162 -0.85 -8.78 0.32
N ARG A 163 -1.53 -9.79 -0.25
CA ARG A 163 -0.99 -11.15 -0.38
C ARG A 163 0.23 -11.24 -1.29
N CYS A 164 0.31 -10.40 -2.33
CA CYS A 164 1.48 -10.30 -3.19
C CYS A 164 2.70 -9.80 -2.40
N MET A 165 2.57 -8.72 -1.63
CA MET A 165 3.65 -8.24 -0.75
C MET A 165 4.04 -9.27 0.30
N GLN A 166 3.05 -9.93 0.92
CA GLN A 166 3.30 -11.00 1.86
C GLN A 166 4.11 -12.13 1.21
N SER A 167 3.75 -12.57 0.01
CA SER A 167 4.45 -13.66 -0.67
C SER A 167 5.92 -13.32 -0.95
N LEU A 168 6.22 -12.08 -1.37
CA LEU A 168 7.59 -11.62 -1.55
C LEU A 168 8.33 -11.49 -0.21
N ALA A 169 7.67 -10.98 0.83
CA ALA A 169 8.24 -10.87 2.17
C ALA A 169 8.61 -12.25 2.76
N GLU A 170 7.81 -13.28 2.47
CA GLU A 170 7.99 -14.65 2.98
C GLU A 170 8.92 -15.50 2.12
N ALA A 171 9.20 -15.09 0.87
CA ALA A 171 9.97 -15.85 -0.08
C ALA A 171 11.31 -16.34 0.50
N SER A 172 11.53 -17.65 0.40
CA SER A 172 12.74 -18.34 0.83
C SER A 172 13.93 -18.16 -0.12
N VAL A 173 13.68 -17.70 -1.35
CA VAL A 173 14.69 -17.38 -2.36
C VAL A 173 14.96 -15.87 -2.39
N PRO A 174 16.13 -15.43 -2.88
CA PRO A 174 16.40 -14.00 -3.05
C PRO A 174 15.43 -13.33 -4.03
N THR A 175 15.14 -12.06 -3.78
CA THR A 175 14.19 -11.23 -4.52
C THR A 175 14.82 -9.88 -4.91
N LEU A 176 14.64 -9.44 -6.15
CA LEU A 176 15.12 -8.15 -6.66
C LEU A 176 13.98 -7.43 -7.37
N SER A 177 13.76 -6.16 -7.08
CA SER A 177 12.80 -5.32 -7.80
C SER A 177 13.52 -4.32 -8.70
N VAL A 178 13.02 -4.09 -9.91
CA VAL A 178 13.54 -3.08 -10.83
C VAL A 178 12.42 -2.21 -11.37
N ILE A 179 12.46 -0.91 -11.07
CA ILE A 179 11.52 0.08 -11.60
C ILE A 179 12.07 0.60 -12.94
N ILE A 180 11.43 0.24 -14.05
CA ILE A 180 11.96 0.56 -15.39
C ILE A 180 11.38 1.86 -15.98
N ASN A 181 10.17 2.21 -15.57
CA ASN A 181 9.37 3.31 -16.10
C ASN A 181 8.66 4.01 -14.93
N ARG A 182 7.35 4.27 -15.03
CA ARG A 182 6.54 4.77 -13.92
C ARG A 182 6.13 3.62 -12.99
N GLY A 183 6.41 3.75 -11.71
CA GLY A 183 5.86 2.92 -10.64
C GLY A 183 4.92 3.72 -9.74
N CYS A 184 3.61 3.45 -9.82
CA CYS A 184 2.60 4.20 -9.08
C CYS A 184 1.79 3.32 -8.09
N SER A 185 1.64 3.81 -6.86
CA SER A 185 0.67 3.37 -5.85
C SER A 185 0.70 1.87 -5.51
N GLY A 186 -0.45 1.34 -5.09
CA GLY A 186 -0.69 -0.09 -4.83
C GLY A 186 -0.28 -1.01 -5.98
N GLY A 187 -0.30 -0.51 -7.22
CA GLY A 187 0.15 -1.23 -8.41
C GLY A 187 1.63 -1.59 -8.35
N ALA A 188 2.47 -0.59 -8.11
CA ALA A 188 3.92 -0.76 -8.06
C ALA A 188 4.37 -1.40 -6.75
N ILE A 189 3.81 -0.94 -5.63
CA ILE A 189 4.30 -1.34 -4.31
C ILE A 189 4.14 -2.85 -4.04
N ALA A 190 3.12 -3.46 -4.65
CA ALA A 190 2.85 -4.90 -4.58
C ALA A 190 4.06 -5.77 -4.92
N LEU A 191 4.98 -5.23 -5.75
CA LEU A 191 6.14 -5.92 -6.29
C LEU A 191 7.47 -5.37 -5.76
N SER A 192 7.45 -4.38 -4.87
CA SER A 192 8.65 -3.68 -4.40
C SER A 192 9.25 -4.22 -3.08
N GLY A 193 8.54 -5.13 -2.40
CA GLY A 193 8.92 -5.72 -1.11
C GLY A 193 10.05 -6.74 -1.18
N CYS A 194 11.19 -6.39 -1.79
CA CYS A 194 12.29 -7.30 -2.13
C CYS A 194 13.55 -7.10 -1.28
N ASP A 195 14.58 -7.93 -1.51
CA ASP A 195 15.91 -7.86 -0.89
C ASP A 195 16.78 -6.74 -1.49
N GLY A 196 16.40 -6.24 -2.65
CA GLY A 196 16.94 -5.02 -3.27
C GLY A 196 15.91 -4.39 -4.21
N VAL A 197 15.97 -3.07 -4.33
CA VAL A 197 15.13 -2.26 -5.21
C VAL A 197 16.03 -1.37 -6.06
N LEU A 198 16.02 -1.59 -7.37
CA LEU A 198 16.73 -0.78 -8.36
C LEU A 198 15.73 0.09 -9.13
N ALA A 199 16.22 1.15 -9.73
CA ALA A 199 15.44 1.93 -10.68
C ALA A 199 16.29 2.39 -11.85
N MET A 200 15.71 2.42 -13.05
CA MET A 200 16.30 3.14 -14.18
C MET A 200 16.35 4.63 -13.85
N GLU A 201 17.39 5.32 -14.30
CA GLU A 201 17.69 6.71 -13.95
C GLU A 201 16.50 7.67 -14.13
N TYR A 202 15.74 7.53 -15.22
CA TYR A 202 14.58 8.38 -15.51
C TYR A 202 13.23 7.70 -15.18
N ALA A 203 13.25 6.68 -14.33
CA ALA A 203 12.04 6.11 -13.74
C ALA A 203 11.44 7.03 -12.67
N THR A 204 10.17 6.81 -12.36
CA THR A 204 9.49 7.49 -11.24
C THR A 204 8.86 6.48 -10.28
N TYR A 205 8.80 6.83 -9.00
CA TYR A 205 8.16 6.02 -7.97
C TYR A 205 7.32 6.91 -7.03
N MET A 206 6.00 6.70 -7.03
CA MET A 206 5.06 7.64 -6.41
C MET A 206 3.84 6.99 -5.76
N VAL A 207 3.31 7.64 -4.72
CA VAL A 207 2.08 7.22 -4.00
C VAL A 207 0.85 7.26 -4.91
N ILE A 208 0.77 8.29 -5.75
CA ILE A 208 -0.36 8.61 -6.62
C ILE A 208 0.12 9.57 -7.71
N SER A 209 -0.61 9.68 -8.83
CA SER A 209 -0.25 10.63 -9.89
C SER A 209 -0.26 12.09 -9.41
N PRO A 210 0.57 12.97 -9.98
CA PRO A 210 0.58 14.39 -9.58
C PRO A 210 -0.77 15.10 -9.74
N GLU A 211 -1.58 14.73 -10.74
CA GLU A 211 -2.91 15.30 -10.98
C GLU A 211 -3.89 14.92 -9.87
N ALA A 212 -3.87 13.64 -9.47
CA ALA A 212 -4.70 13.15 -8.39
C ALA A 212 -4.22 13.68 -7.03
N CYS A 213 -2.90 13.79 -6.84
CA CYS A 213 -2.30 14.43 -5.67
C CYS A 213 -2.81 15.87 -5.52
N SER A 214 -2.74 16.65 -6.60
CA SER A 214 -3.24 18.01 -6.66
C SER A 214 -4.73 18.10 -6.35
N SER A 215 -5.55 17.20 -6.90
CA SER A 215 -7.00 17.16 -6.66
C SER A 215 -7.35 16.92 -5.19
N ILE A 216 -6.55 16.10 -4.49
CA ILE A 216 -6.77 15.77 -3.08
C ILE A 216 -6.25 16.87 -2.16
N LEU A 217 -5.00 17.31 -2.33
CA LEU A 217 -4.33 18.23 -1.39
C LEU A 217 -4.62 19.71 -1.65
N PHE A 218 -4.85 20.08 -2.92
CA PHE A 218 -5.09 21.47 -3.32
C PHE A 218 -6.51 21.71 -3.86
N HIS A 219 -7.36 20.68 -3.87
CA HIS A 219 -8.74 20.75 -4.39
C HIS A 219 -8.84 21.25 -5.84
N THR A 220 -7.80 21.05 -6.64
CA THR A 220 -7.73 21.42 -8.06
C THR A 220 -6.79 20.47 -8.81
N ARG A 221 -6.96 20.26 -10.11
CA ARG A 221 -5.98 19.52 -10.94
C ARG A 221 -4.86 20.41 -11.50
N GLN A 222 -5.00 21.73 -11.41
CA GLN A 222 -4.09 22.68 -12.06
C GLN A 222 -2.70 22.79 -11.40
N LYS A 223 -2.54 22.28 -10.17
CA LYS A 223 -1.28 22.31 -9.43
C LYS A 223 -0.52 20.97 -9.52
N ALA A 224 -0.73 20.19 -10.60
CA ALA A 224 -0.06 18.91 -10.80
C ALA A 224 1.48 19.05 -10.85
N ALA A 225 2.00 20.11 -11.48
CA ALA A 225 3.44 20.33 -11.54
C ALA A 225 4.04 20.58 -10.14
N LEU A 226 3.43 21.47 -9.36
CA LEU A 226 3.81 21.70 -7.97
C LEU A 226 3.69 20.43 -7.12
N ALA A 227 2.64 19.63 -7.34
CA ALA A 227 2.46 18.37 -6.63
C ALA A 227 3.56 17.34 -6.96
N ALA A 228 4.04 17.30 -8.20
CA ALA A 228 5.17 16.45 -8.61
C ALA A 228 6.46 16.87 -7.90
N GLU A 229 6.77 18.18 -7.92
CA GLU A 229 7.96 18.75 -7.27
C GLU A 229 7.96 18.49 -5.76
N LEU A 230 6.84 18.77 -5.08
CA LEU A 230 6.74 18.56 -3.63
C LEU A 230 6.80 17.08 -3.23
N SER A 231 6.35 16.17 -4.09
CA SER A 231 6.25 14.74 -3.73
C SER A 231 7.54 13.95 -3.94
N ARG A 232 8.57 14.55 -4.55
CA ARG A 232 9.88 13.95 -4.84
C ARG A 232 9.77 12.56 -5.47
N ILE A 233 9.26 12.52 -6.70
CA ILE A 233 8.77 11.31 -7.37
C ILE A 233 9.81 10.59 -8.23
N THR A 234 11.04 11.12 -8.37
CA THR A 234 12.04 10.53 -9.26
C THR A 234 12.84 9.41 -8.61
N ALA A 235 13.42 8.55 -9.45
CA ALA A 235 14.33 7.50 -8.99
C ALA A 235 15.51 8.07 -8.19
N LYS A 236 16.06 9.21 -8.62
CA LYS A 236 17.16 9.91 -7.93
C LYS A 236 16.78 10.29 -6.50
N GLU A 237 15.64 10.94 -6.32
CA GLU A 237 15.15 11.30 -4.98
C GLU A 237 14.82 10.06 -4.13
N GLY A 238 14.28 9.00 -4.75
CA GLY A 238 14.07 7.73 -4.07
C GLY A 238 15.39 7.09 -3.57
N MET A 239 16.50 7.26 -4.30
CA MET A 239 17.82 6.83 -3.83
C MET A 239 18.32 7.71 -2.68
N GLU A 240 18.18 9.04 -2.77
CA GLU A 240 18.54 9.98 -1.70
C GLU A 240 17.76 9.71 -0.40
N LEU A 241 16.50 9.27 -0.51
CA LEU A 241 15.65 8.88 0.62
C LEU A 241 15.92 7.46 1.15
N GLY A 242 16.81 6.68 0.52
CA GLY A 242 17.13 5.31 0.90
C GLY A 242 16.03 4.29 0.58
N ILE A 243 15.13 4.63 -0.35
CA ILE A 243 14.05 3.76 -0.83
C ILE A 243 14.54 2.85 -1.98
N ILE A 244 15.38 3.42 -2.85
CA ILE A 244 16.03 2.74 -3.97
C ILE A 244 17.49 2.48 -3.58
N ASP A 245 17.94 1.24 -3.73
CA ASP A 245 19.28 0.81 -3.32
C ASP A 245 20.36 1.09 -4.38
N ASP A 246 20.00 1.13 -5.67
CA ASP A 246 20.92 1.43 -6.77
C ASP A 246 20.18 2.01 -7.98
N LEU A 247 20.85 2.89 -8.72
CA LEU A 247 20.36 3.45 -9.97
C LEU A 247 21.02 2.76 -11.16
N ILE A 248 20.20 2.39 -12.14
CA ILE A 248 20.66 1.87 -13.42
C ILE A 248 20.78 3.05 -14.39
N PRO A 249 22.00 3.45 -14.78
CA PRO A 249 22.21 4.68 -15.54
C PRO A 249 21.69 4.56 -16.98
N GLU A 250 21.08 5.64 -17.46
CA GLU A 250 20.66 5.85 -18.84
C GLU A 250 21.67 6.79 -19.54
N SER A 251 22.97 6.44 -19.50
CA SER A 251 24.09 7.32 -19.89
C SER A 251 24.09 7.80 -21.34
N GLU A 252 23.52 7.00 -22.26
CA GLU A 252 23.39 7.39 -23.67
C GLU A 252 22.21 8.37 -23.89
N GLY A 253 21.36 8.55 -22.88
CA GLY A 253 20.11 9.29 -22.94
C GLY A 253 18.91 8.41 -22.60
N PRO A 254 17.69 8.96 -22.67
CA PRO A 254 16.51 8.31 -22.16
C PRO A 254 16.11 7.09 -23.02
N ALA A 255 15.61 6.05 -22.37
CA ALA A 255 15.41 4.73 -22.94
C ALA A 255 14.48 4.69 -24.18
N HIS A 256 13.56 5.65 -24.35
CA HIS A 256 12.73 5.72 -25.57
C HIS A 256 13.48 6.19 -26.81
N ARG A 257 14.67 6.77 -26.65
CA ARG A 257 15.55 7.16 -27.75
C ARG A 257 16.78 6.27 -27.85
N PHE A 258 17.25 5.74 -26.72
CA PHE A 258 18.43 4.88 -26.64
C PHE A 258 18.10 3.51 -26.02
N PRO A 259 17.17 2.73 -26.60
CA PRO A 259 16.68 1.49 -26.01
C PRO A 259 17.80 0.44 -25.83
N ASP A 260 18.69 0.29 -26.81
CA ASP A 260 19.80 -0.68 -26.71
C ASP A 260 20.78 -0.34 -25.58
N GLY A 261 21.05 0.96 -25.37
CA GLY A 261 21.85 1.45 -24.26
C GLY A 261 21.19 1.14 -22.92
N ALA A 262 19.89 1.42 -22.80
CA ALA A 262 19.10 1.10 -21.60
C ALA A 262 19.07 -0.41 -21.29
N LEU A 263 18.90 -1.27 -22.31
CA LEU A 263 18.93 -2.73 -22.14
C LEU A 263 20.31 -3.23 -21.68
N ARG A 264 21.41 -2.66 -22.21
CA ARG A 264 22.77 -2.96 -21.75
C ARG A 264 22.97 -2.54 -20.29
N SER A 265 22.59 -1.33 -19.93
CA SER A 265 22.67 -0.84 -18.55
C SER A 265 21.85 -1.70 -17.60
N PHE A 266 20.61 -2.04 -17.98
CA PHE A 266 19.74 -2.94 -17.21
C PHE A 266 20.40 -4.29 -16.98
N ARG A 267 20.94 -4.92 -18.04
CA ARG A 267 21.66 -6.19 -17.93
C ARG A 267 22.80 -6.09 -16.90
N SER A 268 23.63 -5.06 -17.01
CA SER A 268 24.77 -4.86 -16.12
C SER A 268 24.32 -4.61 -14.68
N GLY A 269 23.31 -3.78 -14.45
CA GLY A 269 22.76 -3.50 -13.12
C GLY A 269 22.18 -4.74 -12.45
N VAL A 270 21.34 -5.48 -13.17
CA VAL A 270 20.72 -6.71 -12.67
C VAL A 270 21.78 -7.77 -12.37
N LEU A 271 22.78 -7.98 -13.24
CA LEU A 271 23.85 -8.95 -13.01
C LEU A 271 24.63 -8.67 -11.73
N ARG A 272 25.04 -7.41 -11.47
CA ARG A 272 25.75 -7.05 -10.23
C ARG A 272 24.94 -7.42 -8.98
N TRP A 273 23.64 -7.19 -9.01
CA TRP A 273 22.77 -7.52 -7.89
C TRP A 273 22.48 -9.02 -7.76
N LEU A 274 22.37 -9.74 -8.88
CA LEU A 274 22.26 -11.20 -8.83
C LEU A 274 23.52 -11.85 -8.23
N GLU A 275 24.71 -11.33 -8.52
CA GLU A 275 25.96 -11.79 -7.90
C GLU A 275 25.95 -11.55 -6.39
N LYS A 276 25.57 -10.34 -5.96
CA LYS A 276 25.43 -10.00 -4.54
C LYS A 276 24.41 -10.88 -3.81
N LEU A 277 23.23 -11.09 -4.41
CA LEU A 277 22.15 -11.86 -3.80
C LEU A 277 22.42 -13.37 -3.81
N SER A 278 23.14 -13.87 -4.81
CA SER A 278 23.51 -15.30 -4.89
C SER A 278 24.58 -15.70 -3.87
N ALA A 279 25.23 -14.73 -3.24
CA ALA A 279 26.17 -14.98 -2.14
C ALA A 279 25.47 -15.33 -0.82
N LEU A 280 24.17 -15.04 -0.68
CA LEU A 280 23.37 -15.38 0.50
C LEU A 280 22.99 -16.86 0.46
N SER A 281 23.12 -17.56 1.59
CA SER A 281 22.48 -18.86 1.76
C SER A 281 20.97 -18.70 1.95
N LEU A 282 20.19 -19.73 1.61
CA LEU A 282 18.72 -19.67 1.70
C LEU A 282 18.21 -19.36 3.12
N ASP A 283 18.93 -19.83 4.15
CA ASP A 283 18.58 -19.58 5.55
C ASP A 283 18.86 -18.13 5.99
N GLU A 284 19.77 -17.43 5.29
CA GLU A 284 20.12 -16.03 5.56
C GLU A 284 19.17 -15.04 4.87
N VAL A 285 18.50 -15.43 3.79
CA VAL A 285 17.67 -14.55 2.94
C VAL A 285 16.67 -13.76 3.78
N PHE A 286 15.87 -14.42 4.62
CA PHE A 286 14.84 -13.75 5.40
C PHE A 286 15.42 -12.79 6.45
N ASN A 287 16.53 -13.16 7.09
CA ASN A 287 17.18 -12.30 8.09
C ASN A 287 17.84 -11.08 7.43
N SER A 288 18.46 -11.26 6.27
CA SER A 288 18.99 -10.16 5.46
C SER A 288 17.88 -9.20 5.04
N ARG A 289 16.71 -9.73 4.65
CA ARG A 289 15.52 -8.93 4.32
C ARG A 289 15.04 -8.10 5.51
N MET A 290 14.91 -8.74 6.67
CA MET A 290 14.52 -8.06 7.93
C MET A 290 15.48 -6.91 8.26
N GLU A 291 16.80 -7.14 8.15
CA GLU A 291 17.79 -6.11 8.46
C GLU A 291 17.76 -4.97 7.44
N ARG A 292 17.58 -5.24 6.13
CA ARG A 292 17.37 -4.19 5.13
C ARG A 292 16.17 -3.31 5.47
N TRP A 293 15.01 -3.92 5.71
CA TRP A 293 13.76 -3.17 5.92
C TRP A 293 13.71 -2.40 7.24
N LYS A 294 14.53 -2.76 8.23
CA LYS A 294 14.71 -2.00 9.46
C LYS A 294 15.20 -0.57 9.20
N HIS A 295 16.14 -0.39 8.28
CA HIS A 295 16.78 0.89 7.98
C HIS A 295 16.01 1.78 7.01
N ILE A 296 14.94 1.26 6.40
CA ILE A 296 14.16 2.02 5.41
C ILE A 296 13.18 2.98 6.09
N GLY A 297 13.27 4.24 5.67
CA GLY A 297 12.34 5.32 6.01
C GLY A 297 12.89 6.36 6.96
N GLN A 298 12.11 7.41 7.16
CA GLN A 298 12.48 8.58 7.93
C GLN A 298 11.30 9.01 8.82
N TRP A 299 11.58 9.32 10.07
CA TRP A 299 10.61 9.78 11.06
C TRP A 299 11.30 10.74 12.04
N GLY A 300 10.49 11.47 12.81
CA GLY A 300 10.96 12.39 13.84
C GLY A 300 10.91 11.75 15.22
N TYR A 301 11.45 12.49 16.18
CA TYR A 301 11.33 12.19 17.60
C TYR A 301 10.74 13.38 18.33
N ILE A 302 9.98 13.10 19.39
CA ILE A 302 9.37 14.10 20.27
C ILE A 302 9.75 13.77 21.72
N THR A 303 9.84 14.79 22.58
CA THR A 303 10.16 14.63 24.00
C THR A 303 8.92 14.32 24.84
N GLU A 304 9.12 13.79 26.06
CA GLU A 304 8.02 13.56 27.00
C GLU A 304 7.39 14.89 27.43
N GLU A 305 8.19 15.95 27.62
CA GLU A 305 7.70 17.29 27.93
C GLU A 305 6.75 17.82 26.85
N GLU A 306 7.08 17.59 25.57
CA GLU A 306 6.22 17.99 24.45
C GLU A 306 4.93 17.15 24.36
N ILE A 307 5.00 15.84 24.63
CA ILE A 307 3.82 14.97 24.66
C ILE A 307 2.82 15.43 25.74
N ASN A 308 3.33 15.75 26.93
CA ASN A 308 2.53 16.21 28.07
C ASN A 308 1.68 17.47 27.79
N ILE A 309 2.00 18.25 26.75
CA ILE A 309 1.25 19.45 26.37
C ILE A 309 -0.12 19.11 25.78
N PHE A 310 -0.25 17.98 25.08
CA PHE A 310 -1.47 17.63 24.34
C PHE A 310 -2.07 16.27 24.70
N GLU A 311 -1.29 15.39 25.32
CA GLU A 311 -1.73 14.03 25.62
C GLU A 311 -2.94 14.02 26.54
N LYS A 312 -3.98 13.32 26.11
CA LYS A 312 -5.19 13.08 26.89
C LYS A 312 -5.98 11.93 26.28
N PRO A 313 -6.66 11.12 27.11
CA PRO A 313 -7.62 10.16 26.59
C PRO A 313 -8.74 10.88 25.85
N VAL A 314 -8.85 10.67 24.54
CA VAL A 314 -9.96 11.13 23.71
C VAL A 314 -10.83 9.92 23.40
N ARG A 315 -12.06 9.90 23.93
CA ARG A 315 -13.07 8.87 23.70
C ARG A 315 -14.28 9.47 22.99
N ASN A 316 -14.78 8.79 21.98
CA ASN A 316 -15.98 9.20 21.27
C ASN A 316 -17.21 8.41 21.72
N LEU A 317 -17.05 7.30 22.44
CA LEU A 317 -18.19 6.50 22.87
C LEU A 317 -19.02 7.29 23.91
N PRO A 318 -20.27 7.70 23.58
CA PRO A 318 -21.08 8.50 24.48
C PRO A 318 -21.58 7.64 25.66
N GLN A 319 -21.71 8.26 26.83
CA GLN A 319 -22.49 7.69 27.91
C GLN A 319 -23.97 7.63 27.51
N ALA A 320 -24.68 6.59 27.99
CA ALA A 320 -26.10 6.47 27.73
C ALA A 320 -26.84 7.68 28.36
N PRO A 321 -27.77 8.34 27.64
CA PRO A 321 -28.51 9.46 28.20
C PRO A 321 -29.27 9.04 29.47
N GLU A 322 -29.08 9.77 30.57
CA GLU A 322 -29.79 9.52 31.84
C GLU A 322 -31.30 9.76 31.72
N LYS A 323 -31.68 10.75 30.90
CA LYS A 323 -33.07 11.13 30.60
C LYS A 323 -33.25 11.19 29.08
N ASN A 324 -34.39 10.70 28.59
CA ASN A 324 -34.76 10.62 27.19
C ASN A 324 -33.80 9.74 26.35
N ARG A 325 -34.21 8.48 26.09
CA ARG A 325 -33.39 7.47 25.39
C ARG A 325 -33.19 7.76 23.90
N PHE A 326 -33.68 8.89 23.41
CA PHE A 326 -33.60 9.32 22.02
C PHE A 326 -32.51 10.37 21.84
N VAL A 327 -31.75 10.26 20.76
CA VAL A 327 -30.80 11.29 20.32
C VAL A 327 -31.32 11.99 19.07
N PRO A 328 -30.96 13.27 18.86
CA PRO A 328 -31.31 13.97 17.63
C PRO A 328 -30.81 13.23 16.39
N ARG A 329 -31.66 13.14 15.36
CA ARG A 329 -31.24 12.59 14.07
C ARG A 329 -30.21 13.52 13.42
N HIS A 330 -29.23 12.95 12.73
CA HIS A 330 -28.23 13.74 12.01
C HIS A 330 -28.87 14.62 10.93
N LYS A 331 -28.20 15.73 10.61
CA LYS A 331 -28.68 16.67 9.60
C LYS A 331 -28.74 16.01 8.21
N GLY A 332 -29.80 16.33 7.45
CA GLY A 332 -29.95 15.92 6.06
C GLY A 332 -30.28 14.44 5.83
N CYS A 333 -30.81 13.72 6.83
CA CYS A 333 -31.22 12.33 6.66
C CYS A 333 -32.35 12.20 5.63
N ARG A 334 -32.16 11.33 4.65
CA ARG A 334 -33.15 11.00 3.62
C ARG A 334 -33.34 9.49 3.50
N ASP A 335 -34.58 9.05 3.30
CA ASP A 335 -34.89 7.65 3.06
C ASP A 335 -34.57 7.22 1.61
N SER A 336 -34.88 5.97 1.27
CA SER A 336 -34.67 5.42 -0.07
C SER A 336 -35.49 6.09 -1.17
N GLU A 337 -36.56 6.80 -0.81
CA GLU A 337 -37.41 7.57 -1.72
C GLU A 337 -36.99 9.06 -1.77
N GLY A 338 -35.92 9.43 -1.05
CA GLY A 338 -35.39 10.78 -1.00
C GLY A 338 -36.15 11.72 -0.07
N ARG A 339 -37.13 11.21 0.71
CA ARG A 339 -37.91 12.00 1.67
C ARG A 339 -37.07 12.30 2.91
N SER A 340 -37.21 13.51 3.44
CA SER A 340 -36.50 13.93 4.65
C SER A 340 -37.05 13.20 5.88
N VAL A 341 -36.17 12.61 6.68
CA VAL A 341 -36.51 11.95 7.94
C VAL A 341 -35.88 12.74 9.07
N VAL A 342 -36.69 13.17 10.04
CA VAL A 342 -36.25 14.05 11.15
C VAL A 342 -36.46 13.45 12.53
N ASP A 343 -37.17 12.33 12.61
CA ASP A 343 -37.52 11.71 13.89
C ASP A 343 -36.28 11.30 14.69
N PRO A 344 -36.23 11.61 16.00
CA PRO A 344 -35.14 11.19 16.88
C PRO A 344 -34.90 9.69 16.85
N VAL A 345 -33.66 9.28 17.08
CA VAL A 345 -33.24 7.86 17.02
C VAL A 345 -33.00 7.34 18.41
N LEU A 346 -33.46 6.12 18.69
CA LEU A 346 -33.19 5.47 19.97
C LEU A 346 -31.69 5.20 20.14
N PHE A 347 -31.10 5.65 21.24
CA PHE A 347 -29.68 5.49 21.55
C PHE A 347 -29.24 4.03 21.56
N SER A 348 -30.06 3.13 22.13
CA SER A 348 -29.76 1.70 22.16
C SER A 348 -29.75 1.08 20.76
N SER A 349 -30.61 1.56 19.84
CA SER A 349 -30.57 1.15 18.43
C SER A 349 -29.28 1.62 17.77
N LEU A 350 -28.89 2.88 17.94
CA LEU A 350 -27.60 3.37 17.43
C LEU A 350 -26.42 2.58 18.00
N ARG A 351 -26.38 2.34 19.32
CA ARG A 351 -25.31 1.56 19.95
C ARG A 351 -25.25 0.14 19.39
N ARG A 352 -26.40 -0.51 19.19
CA ARG A 352 -26.48 -1.86 18.59
C ARG A 352 -25.99 -1.88 17.15
N ASP A 353 -26.30 -0.84 16.39
CA ASP A 353 -26.02 -0.75 14.95
C ASP A 353 -24.71 0.02 14.67
N ASN A 354 -23.82 0.09 15.68
CA ASN A 354 -22.49 0.72 15.63
C ASN A 354 -22.54 2.19 15.13
N PHE A 355 -23.45 2.95 15.72
CA PHE A 355 -23.70 4.37 15.46
C PHE A 355 -23.90 4.70 13.98
N ARG A 356 -24.43 3.76 13.21
CA ARG A 356 -24.86 3.95 11.83
C ARG A 356 -26.36 4.21 11.78
N CYS A 357 -26.76 5.22 11.02
CA CYS A 357 -28.15 5.51 10.72
C CYS A 357 -28.77 4.34 9.94
N ASP A 358 -29.90 3.83 10.42
CA ASP A 358 -30.69 2.77 9.80
C ASP A 358 -31.34 3.18 8.46
N THR A 359 -31.50 4.49 8.26
CA THR A 359 -32.23 5.06 7.14
C THR A 359 -31.33 5.37 5.95
N CYS A 360 -30.24 6.11 6.18
CA CYS A 360 -29.37 6.61 5.10
C CYS A 360 -27.90 6.19 5.24
N PHE A 361 -27.59 5.31 6.21
CA PHE A 361 -26.24 4.81 6.48
C PHE A 361 -25.21 5.85 6.94
N HIS A 362 -25.63 7.08 7.24
CA HIS A 362 -24.77 8.09 7.86
C HIS A 362 -24.20 7.58 9.19
N ARG A 363 -22.89 7.77 9.39
CA ARG A 363 -22.21 7.39 10.63
C ARG A 363 -22.16 8.59 11.57
N TYR A 364 -22.77 8.44 12.75
CA TYR A 364 -22.80 9.48 13.78
C TYR A 364 -21.43 9.70 14.42
N LEU A 365 -20.67 8.62 14.65
CA LEU A 365 -19.33 8.69 15.23
C LEU A 365 -18.47 7.50 14.82
N ARG A 366 -17.15 7.67 14.97
CA ARG A 366 -16.15 6.60 14.88
C ARG A 366 -15.52 6.42 16.25
N LEU A 367 -15.28 5.16 16.62
CA LEU A 367 -14.51 4.85 17.82
C LEU A 367 -13.06 5.30 17.64
N THR A 368 -12.49 5.80 18.73
CA THR A 368 -11.09 6.21 18.83
C THR A 368 -10.21 5.05 19.28
N ALA A 369 -8.89 5.23 19.21
CA ALA A 369 -7.93 4.28 19.79
C ALA A 369 -8.24 4.01 21.29
N HIS A 370 -8.56 5.05 22.08
CA HIS A 370 -8.90 4.90 23.49
C HIS A 370 -10.24 4.19 23.75
N ASP A 371 -11.19 4.27 22.81
CA ASP A 371 -12.43 3.49 22.89
C ASP A 371 -12.13 2.00 22.71
N TYR A 372 -11.27 1.63 21.74
CA TYR A 372 -10.86 0.23 21.56
C TYR A 372 -10.04 -0.32 22.73
N ILE A 373 -9.15 0.48 23.32
CA ILE A 373 -8.45 0.10 24.56
C ILE A 373 -9.47 -0.30 25.64
N ALA A 374 -10.48 0.54 25.87
CA ALA A 374 -11.50 0.30 26.89
C ALA A 374 -12.45 -0.87 26.56
N LEU A 375 -12.69 -1.15 25.28
CA LEU A 375 -13.61 -2.20 24.85
C LEU A 375 -12.95 -3.59 24.75
N VAL A 376 -11.67 -3.63 24.40
CA VAL A 376 -10.98 -4.87 24.05
C VAL A 376 -10.08 -5.38 25.17
N LEU A 377 -9.34 -4.49 25.84
CA LEU A 377 -8.38 -4.89 26.85
C LEU A 377 -9.02 -5.02 28.23
N ASP A 378 -8.35 -5.77 29.12
CA ASP A 378 -8.66 -5.82 30.54
C ASP A 378 -8.43 -4.44 31.17
N GLU A 379 -9.28 -4.08 32.12
CA GLU A 379 -9.26 -2.76 32.74
C GLU A 379 -7.91 -2.46 33.38
N GLY A 380 -7.32 -1.31 33.05
CA GLY A 380 -6.01 -0.88 33.58
C GLY A 380 -4.80 -1.64 33.02
N SER A 381 -4.98 -2.57 32.07
CA SER A 381 -3.86 -3.38 31.55
C SER A 381 -3.01 -2.71 30.47
N PHE A 382 -3.50 -1.63 29.84
CA PHE A 382 -2.79 -1.01 28.72
C PHE A 382 -1.59 -0.19 29.18
N LEU A 383 -0.43 -0.48 28.60
CA LEU A 383 0.82 0.27 28.80
C LEU A 383 1.46 0.56 27.44
N GLU A 384 1.54 1.84 27.06
CA GLU A 384 2.18 2.25 25.80
C GLU A 384 3.68 1.88 25.80
N HIS A 385 4.19 1.45 24.64
CA HIS A 385 5.59 1.06 24.48
C HIS A 385 6.53 2.27 24.51
N PRO A 386 7.49 2.36 25.46
CA PRO A 386 8.48 3.43 25.49
C PRO A 386 9.36 3.45 24.23
N GLU A 387 9.57 2.30 23.57
CA GLU A 387 10.36 2.15 22.35
C GLU A 387 9.71 2.85 21.14
N THR A 388 8.40 3.09 21.19
CA THR A 388 7.63 3.65 20.06
C THR A 388 6.94 4.98 20.36
N ARG A 389 6.70 5.28 21.65
CA ARG A 389 5.98 6.47 22.11
C ARG A 389 6.55 7.76 21.51
N TYR A 390 7.87 7.87 21.48
CA TYR A 390 8.59 9.07 21.02
C TYR A 390 8.75 9.18 19.50
N ILE A 391 8.44 8.13 18.74
CA ILE A 391 8.55 8.15 17.27
C ILE A 391 7.35 8.91 16.68
N VAL A 392 7.60 9.92 15.84
CA VAL A 392 6.55 10.77 15.25
C VAL A 392 6.70 11.00 13.75
N ASP A 393 5.60 11.34 13.08
CA ASP A 393 5.58 11.78 11.69
C ASP A 393 6.50 13.01 11.50
N SER A 394 7.22 13.06 10.38
CA SER A 394 8.19 14.12 10.06
C SER A 394 7.93 14.70 8.68
N ASP A 395 8.13 16.01 8.54
CA ASP A 395 7.98 16.73 7.27
C ASP A 395 9.26 16.65 6.43
N ILE A 396 9.54 15.45 5.92
CA ILE A 396 10.76 15.17 5.13
C ILE A 396 10.76 15.83 3.74
N LEU A 397 9.59 16.27 3.27
CA LEU A 397 9.41 16.89 1.96
C LEU A 397 9.27 18.42 2.05
N ALA A 398 9.27 19.00 3.26
CA ALA A 398 8.96 20.40 3.51
C ALA A 398 7.61 20.82 2.89
N PHE A 399 6.60 19.98 3.05
CA PHE A 399 5.29 20.15 2.42
C PHE A 399 4.55 21.35 3.06
N PRO A 400 4.05 22.33 2.28
CA PRO A 400 3.45 23.54 2.84
C PRO A 400 2.31 23.27 3.83
N GLY A 401 2.46 23.80 5.05
CA GLY A 401 1.47 23.70 6.13
C GLY A 401 1.39 22.34 6.82
N TYR A 402 2.29 21.39 6.52
CA TYR A 402 2.21 20.04 7.09
C TYR A 402 2.58 20.02 8.58
N THR A 403 3.59 20.78 8.98
CA THR A 403 4.00 20.90 10.38
C THR A 403 2.85 21.42 11.28
N GLU A 404 2.10 22.43 10.83
CA GLU A 404 0.92 22.96 11.52
C GLU A 404 -0.18 21.90 11.61
N LYS A 405 -0.46 21.19 10.51
CA LYS A 405 -1.43 20.08 10.50
C LYS A 405 -1.07 18.99 11.51
N LEU A 406 0.22 18.67 11.69
CA LEU A 406 0.68 17.71 12.69
C LEU A 406 0.41 18.21 14.11
N ARG A 407 0.70 19.49 14.40
CA ARG A 407 0.40 20.10 15.72
C ARG A 407 -1.10 20.09 16.03
N ASP A 408 -1.93 20.50 15.08
CA ASP A 408 -3.40 20.52 15.24
C ASP A 408 -3.95 19.10 15.43
N ALA A 409 -3.42 18.13 14.70
CA ALA A 409 -3.81 16.73 14.83
C ALA A 409 -3.51 16.19 16.24
N ARG A 410 -2.33 16.46 16.79
CA ARG A 410 -1.93 16.07 18.16
C ARG A 410 -2.89 16.63 19.21
N GLN A 411 -3.18 17.94 19.12
CA GLN A 411 -4.09 18.62 20.04
C GLN A 411 -5.52 18.05 20.01
N ARG A 412 -6.00 17.71 18.81
CA ARG A 412 -7.34 17.14 18.61
C ARG A 412 -7.42 15.68 19.03
N SER A 413 -6.43 14.86 18.69
CA SER A 413 -6.47 13.41 18.90
C SER A 413 -6.03 12.98 20.29
N GLY A 414 -5.28 13.85 20.99
CA GLY A 414 -4.65 13.53 22.27
C GLY A 414 -3.52 12.51 22.16
N THR A 415 -2.98 12.27 20.95
CA THR A 415 -1.94 11.28 20.68
C THR A 415 -0.81 11.89 19.84
N ALA A 416 0.42 11.41 20.02
CA ALA A 416 1.59 11.96 19.33
C ALA A 416 1.57 11.71 17.80
N THR A 417 0.98 10.58 17.39
CA THR A 417 0.81 10.16 16.00
C THR A 417 -0.56 9.54 15.74
N ALA A 418 -0.78 9.11 14.50
CA ALA A 418 -1.92 8.29 14.09
C ALA A 418 -1.86 6.84 14.58
N PHE A 419 -0.77 6.38 15.19
CA PHE A 419 -0.60 4.98 15.54
C PHE A 419 0.03 4.83 16.92
N VAL A 420 -0.67 4.13 17.82
CA VAL A 420 -0.25 3.87 19.19
C VAL A 420 0.03 2.39 19.34
N THR A 421 1.10 2.02 20.05
CA THR A 421 1.42 0.61 20.33
C THR A 421 1.67 0.43 21.81
N GLY A 422 1.19 -0.67 22.37
CA GLY A 422 1.39 -0.96 23.78
C GLY A 422 1.13 -2.42 24.11
N ASN A 423 1.45 -2.77 25.34
CA ASN A 423 1.09 -4.04 25.94
C ASN A 423 -0.31 -3.94 26.54
N GLY A 424 -1.01 -5.06 26.61
CA GLY A 424 -2.29 -5.17 27.30
C GLY A 424 -2.62 -6.61 27.63
N GLN A 425 -3.76 -6.82 28.27
CA GLN A 425 -4.29 -8.15 28.53
C GLN A 425 -5.70 -8.33 27.94
N ILE A 426 -5.99 -9.52 27.44
CA ILE A 426 -7.34 -9.92 27.01
C ILE A 426 -7.68 -11.21 27.74
N ASP A 427 -8.62 -11.14 28.69
CA ASP A 427 -9.01 -12.26 29.56
C ASP A 427 -7.79 -12.87 30.28
N GLY A 428 -6.91 -12.01 30.79
CA GLY A 428 -5.68 -12.37 31.51
C GLY A 428 -4.52 -12.83 30.62
N ARG A 429 -4.66 -12.82 29.30
CA ARG A 429 -3.58 -13.18 28.36
C ARG A 429 -2.88 -11.94 27.86
N ASP A 430 -1.55 -11.92 27.98
CA ASP A 430 -0.72 -10.86 27.43
C ASP A 430 -0.85 -10.77 25.91
N VAL A 431 -0.97 -9.54 25.41
CA VAL A 431 -0.98 -9.22 23.98
C VAL A 431 -0.19 -7.95 23.73
N VAL A 432 0.39 -7.85 22.53
CA VAL A 432 0.77 -6.54 21.96
C VAL A 432 -0.44 -6.00 21.20
N PHE A 433 -0.85 -4.78 21.55
CA PHE A 433 -2.04 -4.12 21.02
C PHE A 433 -1.65 -2.83 20.29
N CYS A 434 -1.91 -2.78 18.98
CA CYS A 434 -1.57 -1.66 18.10
C CYS A 434 -2.84 -1.01 17.54
N LEU A 435 -2.90 0.32 17.52
CA LEU A 435 -4.13 1.07 17.27
C LEU A 435 -3.93 2.24 16.32
N SER A 436 -4.71 2.26 15.24
CA SER A 436 -4.88 3.45 14.39
C SER A 436 -5.88 4.45 14.98
N ASN A 437 -5.50 5.74 15.03
CA ASN A 437 -6.34 6.82 15.53
C ASN A 437 -6.83 7.73 14.38
N PHE A 438 -8.06 7.50 13.90
CA PHE A 438 -8.62 8.23 12.75
C PHE A 438 -8.68 9.76 12.95
N SER A 439 -8.80 10.22 14.20
CA SER A 439 -8.79 11.65 14.54
C SER A 439 -7.46 12.34 14.25
N PHE A 440 -6.37 11.58 14.11
CA PHE A 440 -5.07 12.09 13.68
C PHE A 440 -4.95 11.98 12.16
N LEU A 441 -5.23 13.08 11.46
CA LEU A 441 -5.13 13.20 10.00
C LEU A 441 -5.70 11.98 9.23
N GLY A 442 -6.87 11.48 9.63
CA GLY A 442 -7.57 10.38 8.97
C GLY A 442 -6.86 9.02 9.07
N ALA A 443 -5.97 8.84 10.07
CA ALA A 443 -5.13 7.67 10.26
C ALA A 443 -4.43 7.17 8.99
N SER A 444 -4.11 8.06 8.06
CA SER A 444 -3.38 7.64 6.86
C SER A 444 -1.99 7.11 7.24
N PHE A 445 -1.61 6.03 6.57
CA PHE A 445 -0.42 5.23 6.82
C PHE A 445 0.84 6.04 6.50
N SER A 446 1.70 6.24 7.48
CA SER A 446 2.94 7.04 7.42
C SER A 446 4.16 6.22 7.79
N MET A 447 5.36 6.77 7.60
CA MET A 447 6.60 6.11 8.01
C MET A 447 6.66 5.83 9.50
N SER A 448 6.18 6.76 10.34
CA SER A 448 6.11 6.55 11.80
C SER A 448 5.22 5.36 12.14
N THR A 449 4.06 5.24 11.49
CA THR A 449 3.15 4.08 11.63
C THR A 449 3.86 2.77 11.30
N GLY A 450 4.56 2.71 10.16
CA GLY A 450 5.28 1.51 9.74
C GLY A 450 6.42 1.12 10.70
N GLU A 451 7.19 2.10 11.17
CA GLU A 451 8.28 1.84 12.13
C GLU A 451 7.77 1.40 13.50
N LYS A 452 6.73 2.07 14.03
CA LYS A 452 6.11 1.66 15.30
C LYS A 452 5.59 0.23 15.23
N LEU A 453 4.96 -0.15 14.11
CA LEU A 453 4.44 -1.50 13.93
C LEU A 453 5.57 -2.53 13.75
N ARG A 454 6.68 -2.19 13.10
CA ARG A 454 7.88 -3.05 13.05
C ARG A 454 8.42 -3.32 14.45
N ILE A 455 8.56 -2.29 15.28
CA ILE A 455 9.04 -2.43 16.66
C ILE A 455 8.06 -3.25 17.49
N ALA A 456 6.76 -2.96 17.40
CA ALA A 456 5.73 -3.71 18.12
C ALA A 456 5.68 -5.20 17.72
N ALA A 457 5.91 -5.52 16.44
CA ALA A 457 6.06 -6.91 15.99
C ALA A 457 7.29 -7.58 16.62
N GLY A 458 8.42 -6.86 16.75
CA GLY A 458 9.59 -7.33 17.48
C GLY A 458 9.32 -7.60 18.96
N ILE A 459 8.58 -6.71 19.63
CA ILE A 459 8.16 -6.89 21.03
C ILE A 459 7.25 -8.12 21.18
N ALA A 460 6.32 -8.33 20.25
CA ALA A 460 5.45 -9.51 20.27
C ALA A 460 6.24 -10.82 20.12
N LEU A 461 7.29 -10.81 19.26
CA LEU A 461 8.21 -11.93 19.09
C LEU A 461 9.01 -12.21 20.36
N GLU A 462 9.61 -11.19 20.97
CA GLU A 462 10.40 -11.32 22.20
C GLU A 462 9.55 -11.83 23.38
N ARG A 463 8.32 -11.32 23.51
CA ARG A 463 7.38 -11.72 24.56
C ARG A 463 6.66 -13.04 24.28
N HIS A 464 6.80 -13.59 23.08
CA HIS A 464 6.04 -14.75 22.61
C HIS A 464 4.53 -14.63 22.82
N CYS A 465 3.96 -13.46 22.52
CA CYS A 465 2.54 -13.18 22.72
C CYS A 465 1.83 -12.80 21.41
N PRO A 466 0.48 -12.93 21.34
CA PRO A 466 -0.30 -12.48 20.19
C PRO A 466 -0.08 -11.00 19.86
N LEU A 467 -0.13 -10.68 18.57
CA LEU A 467 -0.16 -9.32 18.05
C LEU A 467 -1.56 -9.00 17.54
N VAL A 468 -2.18 -7.96 18.10
CA VAL A 468 -3.51 -7.48 17.69
C VAL A 468 -3.38 -6.07 17.13
N ILE A 469 -3.87 -5.86 15.92
CA ILE A 469 -3.76 -4.58 15.20
C ILE A 469 -5.16 -4.06 14.89
N HIS A 470 -5.41 -2.80 15.17
CA HIS A 470 -6.59 -2.10 14.69
C HIS A 470 -6.23 -1.24 13.47
N ALA A 471 -6.80 -1.62 12.33
CA ALA A 471 -6.61 -0.99 11.04
C ALA A 471 -7.80 -0.07 10.71
N THR A 472 -7.56 1.24 10.82
CA THR A 472 -8.43 2.28 10.26
C THR A 472 -7.60 3.36 9.59
N GLY A 473 -8.13 3.94 8.52
CA GLY A 473 -7.57 5.12 7.87
C GLY A 473 -7.90 5.22 6.37
N GLY A 474 -7.51 6.36 5.80
CA GLY A 474 -7.91 6.76 4.44
C GLY A 474 -6.93 6.44 3.30
N GLY A 475 -5.79 5.80 3.57
CA GLY A 475 -4.75 5.54 2.56
C GLY A 475 -3.34 5.82 3.09
N ALA A 476 -2.38 6.11 2.19
CA ALA A 476 -1.01 6.50 2.55
C ALA A 476 -0.89 8.03 2.79
N ARG A 477 0.07 8.44 3.61
CA ARG A 477 0.35 9.84 3.98
C ARG A 477 1.06 10.57 2.83
N MET A 478 0.26 11.17 1.95
CA MET A 478 0.78 11.88 0.77
C MET A 478 1.79 13.00 1.08
N HIS A 479 1.74 13.60 2.28
CA HIS A 479 2.69 14.65 2.69
C HIS A 479 4.12 14.13 2.90
N GLU A 480 4.29 12.81 3.05
CA GLU A 480 5.60 12.13 3.14
C GLU A 480 5.98 11.44 1.82
N GLY A 481 5.18 11.62 0.76
CA GLY A 481 5.44 11.07 -0.58
C GLY A 481 5.77 9.58 -0.56
N CYS A 482 6.78 9.19 -1.34
CA CYS A 482 7.16 7.79 -1.52
C CYS A 482 7.55 7.09 -0.21
N SER A 483 8.07 7.81 0.78
CA SER A 483 8.42 7.23 2.08
C SER A 483 7.19 6.59 2.72
N SER A 484 6.06 7.31 2.82
CA SER A 484 4.82 6.72 3.37
C SER A 484 4.38 5.44 2.65
N MET A 485 4.60 5.36 1.35
CA MET A 485 4.28 4.16 0.56
C MET A 485 5.15 3.00 1.03
N THR A 486 6.47 3.16 1.04
CA THR A 486 7.46 2.10 1.36
C THR A 486 7.34 1.52 2.77
N SER A 487 6.75 2.27 3.70
CA SER A 487 6.42 1.77 5.05
C SER A 487 5.50 0.53 5.03
N ILE A 488 4.76 0.30 3.95
CA ILE A 488 3.81 -0.82 3.82
C ILE A 488 4.56 -2.16 3.66
N PRO A 489 5.46 -2.36 2.67
CA PRO A 489 6.30 -3.56 2.60
C PRO A 489 7.11 -3.81 3.87
N LYS A 490 7.64 -2.75 4.51
CA LYS A 490 8.33 -2.85 5.80
C LYS A 490 7.48 -3.57 6.86
N VAL A 491 6.20 -3.22 6.93
CA VAL A 491 5.24 -3.88 7.81
C VAL A 491 4.94 -5.31 7.36
N HIS A 492 4.82 -5.59 6.07
CA HIS A 492 4.64 -6.96 5.58
C HIS A 492 5.77 -7.89 6.03
N VAL A 493 7.03 -7.46 5.87
CA VAL A 493 8.21 -8.23 6.31
C VAL A 493 8.18 -8.48 7.82
N SER A 494 7.84 -7.46 8.61
CA SER A 494 7.76 -7.55 10.07
C SER A 494 6.64 -8.49 10.55
N LEU A 495 5.46 -8.39 9.94
CA LEU A 495 4.30 -9.23 10.29
C LEU A 495 4.49 -10.68 9.83
N SER A 496 5.18 -10.91 8.71
CA SER A 496 5.57 -12.26 8.30
C SER A 496 6.52 -12.91 9.30
N ALA A 497 7.36 -12.17 10.03
CA ALA A 497 8.16 -12.74 11.11
C ALA A 497 7.29 -13.25 12.27
N VAL A 498 6.25 -12.50 12.66
CA VAL A 498 5.27 -12.90 13.69
C VAL A 498 4.51 -14.16 13.28
N GLU A 499 4.00 -14.20 12.04
CA GLU A 499 3.29 -15.37 11.51
C GLU A 499 4.21 -16.61 11.38
N ARG A 500 5.47 -16.43 10.95
CA ARG A 500 6.47 -17.51 10.88
C ARG A 500 6.82 -18.08 12.25
N ALA A 501 6.77 -17.26 13.31
CA ALA A 501 6.93 -17.72 14.69
C ALA A 501 5.70 -18.47 15.22
N GLY A 502 4.62 -18.57 14.44
CA GLY A 502 3.37 -19.23 14.85
C GLY A 502 2.56 -18.45 15.88
N LEU A 503 2.85 -17.16 16.08
CA LEU A 503 2.12 -16.30 16.99
C LEU A 503 0.81 -15.83 16.35
N PRO A 504 -0.32 -15.78 17.10
CA PRO A 504 -1.57 -15.26 16.56
C PRO A 504 -1.44 -13.79 16.16
N LEU A 505 -1.79 -13.48 14.91
CA LEU A 505 -1.92 -12.13 14.39
C LEU A 505 -3.40 -11.86 14.10
N VAL A 506 -4.00 -10.89 14.79
CA VAL A 506 -5.42 -10.53 14.61
C VAL A 506 -5.53 -9.09 14.15
N THR A 507 -6.29 -8.85 13.09
CA THR A 507 -6.50 -7.49 12.56
C THR A 507 -7.96 -7.08 12.67
N ILE A 508 -8.25 -6.10 13.52
CA ILE A 508 -9.55 -5.44 13.63
C ILE A 508 -9.66 -4.41 12.50
N ILE A 509 -10.62 -4.55 11.59
CA ILE A 509 -10.82 -3.63 10.47
C ILE A 509 -12.09 -2.81 10.71
N SER A 510 -11.95 -1.48 10.80
CA SER A 510 -13.08 -0.57 11.05
C SER A 510 -13.25 0.49 9.97
N ASP A 511 -14.35 1.25 10.01
CA ASP A 511 -14.63 2.31 9.04
C ASP A 511 -13.81 3.58 9.29
N PRO A 512 -13.08 4.11 8.30
CA PRO A 512 -12.71 3.50 7.01
C PRO A 512 -11.43 2.66 7.11
N ALA A 513 -11.18 1.79 6.14
CA ALA A 513 -9.88 1.14 5.92
C ALA A 513 -9.60 1.09 4.41
N LEU A 514 -8.94 2.14 3.90
CA LEU A 514 -8.70 2.34 2.48
C LEU A 514 -7.21 2.34 2.11
N GLY A 515 -6.92 2.04 0.84
CA GLY A 515 -5.60 2.21 0.23
C GLY A 515 -4.49 1.51 1.00
N GLY A 516 -3.45 2.27 1.36
CA GLY A 516 -2.30 1.78 2.13
C GLY A 516 -2.65 1.07 3.44
N VAL A 517 -3.75 1.45 4.10
CA VAL A 517 -4.22 0.78 5.32
C VAL A 517 -4.77 -0.60 5.00
N ALA A 518 -5.60 -0.71 3.96
CA ALA A 518 -6.21 -1.97 3.53
C ALA A 518 -5.16 -2.96 3.02
N ILE A 519 -4.22 -2.49 2.17
CA ILE A 519 -3.18 -3.36 1.60
C ILE A 519 -1.99 -3.60 2.53
N GLY A 520 -1.83 -2.77 3.57
CA GLY A 520 -0.83 -2.93 4.61
C GLY A 520 -1.33 -3.83 5.73
N ALA A 521 -1.33 -3.31 6.96
CA ALA A 521 -1.77 -4.05 8.15
C ALA A 521 -3.18 -4.65 8.00
N GLY A 522 -4.10 -3.95 7.32
CA GLY A 522 -5.47 -4.42 7.08
C GLY A 522 -5.56 -5.78 6.38
N SER A 523 -4.56 -6.12 5.56
CA SER A 523 -4.54 -7.38 4.78
C SER A 523 -3.90 -8.57 5.51
N ARG A 524 -3.42 -8.39 6.75
CA ARG A 524 -2.61 -9.40 7.47
C ARG A 524 -3.36 -10.02 8.65
N GLY A 525 -2.94 -11.23 9.04
CA GLY A 525 -3.54 -11.98 10.14
C GLY A 525 -4.98 -12.45 9.90
N GLU A 526 -5.62 -12.94 10.96
CA GLU A 526 -7.05 -13.22 10.99
C GLU A 526 -7.84 -11.91 11.03
N HIS A 527 -8.65 -11.64 10.00
CA HIS A 527 -9.45 -10.43 9.90
C HIS A 527 -10.71 -10.51 10.76
N LEU A 528 -10.93 -9.46 11.56
CA LEU A 528 -12.15 -9.22 12.33
C LEU A 528 -12.74 -7.88 11.90
N ILE A 529 -13.78 -7.92 11.07
CA ILE A 529 -14.40 -6.70 10.53
C ILE A 529 -15.46 -6.17 11.50
N GLU A 530 -15.43 -4.88 11.75
CA GLU A 530 -16.42 -4.24 12.60
C GLU A 530 -17.81 -4.23 11.95
N HIS A 531 -18.82 -4.61 12.73
CA HIS A 531 -20.22 -4.59 12.31
C HIS A 531 -20.61 -3.21 11.78
N ASN A 532 -21.29 -3.20 10.63
CA ASN A 532 -21.70 -1.99 9.92
C ASN A 532 -20.57 -1.07 9.46
N ALA A 533 -19.30 -1.51 9.50
CA ALA A 533 -18.21 -0.78 8.88
C ALA A 533 -18.45 -0.58 7.38
N GLY A 534 -17.94 0.53 6.87
CA GLY A 534 -18.00 0.95 5.48
C GLY A 534 -16.62 1.40 5.01
N ASN A 535 -16.51 1.70 3.71
CA ASN A 535 -15.28 2.22 3.11
C ASN A 535 -14.06 1.32 3.41
N ILE A 536 -14.24 0.01 3.27
CA ILE A 536 -13.16 -0.98 3.36
C ILE A 536 -12.85 -1.47 1.95
N GLY A 537 -11.63 -1.22 1.47
CA GLY A 537 -11.20 -1.59 0.13
C GLY A 537 -9.92 -0.88 -0.30
N PHE A 538 -9.52 -1.03 -1.55
CA PHE A 538 -8.31 -0.39 -2.05
C PHE A 538 -8.54 1.10 -2.39
N SER A 539 -9.49 1.40 -3.26
CA SER A 539 -9.81 2.75 -3.71
C SER A 539 -11.08 3.25 -3.06
N GLY A 540 -11.07 4.49 -2.55
CA GLY A 540 -12.28 5.09 -1.99
C GLY A 540 -13.33 5.37 -3.08
N LYS A 541 -14.62 5.29 -2.73
CA LYS A 541 -15.77 5.52 -3.63
C LYS A 541 -15.59 6.71 -4.58
N ARG A 542 -15.22 7.87 -4.02
CA ARG A 542 -15.00 9.11 -4.81
C ARG A 542 -13.94 8.93 -5.90
N VAL A 543 -12.86 8.20 -5.64
CA VAL A 543 -11.80 7.95 -6.63
C VAL A 543 -12.32 7.08 -7.75
N ILE A 544 -13.06 6.01 -7.41
CA ILE A 544 -13.66 5.09 -8.37
C ILE A 544 -14.68 5.81 -9.25
N GLU A 545 -15.57 6.61 -8.67
CA GLU A 545 -16.60 7.35 -9.42
C GLU A 545 -16.00 8.44 -10.33
N GLN A 546 -14.92 9.09 -9.88
CA GLN A 546 -14.17 10.02 -10.72
C GLN A 546 -13.43 9.34 -11.88
N TYR A 547 -12.92 8.12 -11.66
CA TYR A 547 -12.24 7.34 -12.69
C TYR A 547 -13.23 6.77 -13.71
N THR A 548 -14.31 6.15 -13.24
CA THR A 548 -15.29 5.46 -14.09
C THR A 548 -16.37 6.38 -14.68
N GLY A 549 -16.55 7.57 -14.10
CA GLY A 549 -17.64 8.49 -14.47
C GLY A 549 -19.04 7.98 -14.09
N ARG A 550 -19.14 6.94 -13.25
CA ARG A 550 -20.40 6.30 -12.84
C ARG A 550 -20.45 6.12 -11.33
N PRO A 551 -21.63 6.20 -10.69
CA PRO A 551 -21.76 5.93 -9.26
C PRO A 551 -21.48 4.46 -8.94
N THR A 552 -20.92 4.20 -7.76
CA THR A 552 -20.74 2.84 -7.23
C THR A 552 -22.07 2.21 -6.80
N SER A 553 -22.12 0.88 -6.73
CA SER A 553 -23.34 0.17 -6.31
C SER A 553 -23.74 0.48 -4.85
N LYS A 554 -25.03 0.31 -4.55
CA LYS A 554 -25.55 0.51 -3.19
C LYS A 554 -24.92 -0.51 -2.24
N GLY A 555 -24.39 -0.03 -1.12
CA GLY A 555 -23.73 -0.89 -0.13
C GLY A 555 -22.29 -1.25 -0.48
N PHE A 556 -21.74 -0.77 -1.60
CA PHE A 556 -20.33 -0.96 -1.96
C PHE A 556 -19.38 -0.63 -0.79
N GLN A 557 -18.36 -1.48 -0.59
CA GLN A 557 -17.35 -1.42 0.48
C GLN A 557 -17.89 -1.45 1.91
N THR A 558 -19.12 -1.92 2.13
CA THR A 558 -19.61 -2.22 3.48
C THR A 558 -19.16 -3.61 3.93
N ALA A 559 -19.19 -3.85 5.24
CA ALA A 559 -18.93 -5.17 5.82
C ALA A 559 -19.83 -6.25 5.21
N ASP A 560 -21.11 -5.93 4.97
CA ASP A 560 -22.06 -6.85 4.33
C ASP A 560 -21.68 -7.14 2.87
N TRP A 561 -21.33 -6.11 2.10
CA TRP A 561 -20.87 -6.27 0.74
C TRP A 561 -19.58 -7.11 0.67
N LEU A 562 -18.62 -6.88 1.56
CA LEU A 562 -17.41 -7.69 1.64
C LEU A 562 -17.70 -9.16 1.98
N ARG A 563 -18.68 -9.41 2.85
CA ARG A 563 -19.14 -10.76 3.19
C ARG A 563 -19.74 -11.45 1.98
N GLU A 564 -20.60 -10.75 1.22
CA GLU A 564 -21.17 -11.26 -0.03
C GLU A 564 -20.09 -11.59 -1.08
N LYS A 565 -18.98 -10.83 -1.08
CA LYS A 565 -17.82 -11.08 -1.95
C LYS A 565 -16.82 -12.11 -1.39
N GLY A 566 -17.03 -12.63 -0.18
CA GLY A 566 -16.16 -13.65 0.43
C GLY A 566 -14.91 -13.11 1.11
N TYR A 567 -14.82 -11.81 1.38
CA TYR A 567 -13.67 -11.16 2.04
C TYR A 567 -13.92 -10.78 3.51
N ALA A 568 -15.11 -11.08 4.05
CA ALA A 568 -15.45 -10.81 5.45
C ALA A 568 -16.02 -12.06 6.13
N CYS A 569 -15.14 -12.93 6.61
CA CYS A 569 -15.53 -14.18 7.27
C CYS A 569 -15.99 -13.97 8.73
N ARG A 570 -15.40 -12.99 9.44
CA ARG A 570 -15.76 -12.66 10.83
C ARG A 570 -16.18 -11.20 10.92
N ILE A 571 -17.43 -10.98 11.33
CA ILE A 571 -17.97 -9.64 11.58
C ILE A 571 -18.45 -9.61 13.02
N ALA A 572 -18.02 -8.61 13.80
CA ALA A 572 -18.36 -8.49 15.21
C ALA A 572 -18.76 -7.06 15.57
N ARG A 573 -19.69 -6.91 16.52
CA ARG A 573 -19.96 -5.59 17.10
C ARG A 573 -18.79 -5.15 17.98
N PRO A 574 -18.60 -3.83 18.19
CA PRO A 574 -17.58 -3.33 19.12
C PRO A 574 -17.63 -3.98 20.51
N SER A 575 -18.82 -4.26 21.04
CA SER A 575 -19.02 -4.92 22.34
C SER A 575 -18.67 -6.43 22.36
N GLU A 576 -18.55 -7.06 21.19
CA GLU A 576 -18.25 -8.48 21.02
C GLU A 576 -16.76 -8.70 20.68
N MET A 577 -16.03 -7.63 20.33
CA MET A 577 -14.64 -7.70 19.85
C MET A 577 -13.72 -8.44 20.82
N LYS A 578 -13.77 -8.12 22.11
CA LYS A 578 -12.96 -8.77 23.15
C LYS A 578 -13.13 -10.30 23.11
N ARG A 579 -14.37 -10.77 23.10
CA ARG A 579 -14.71 -12.20 23.06
C ARG A 579 -14.19 -12.87 21.79
N GLU A 580 -14.37 -12.24 20.63
CA GLU A 580 -13.92 -12.81 19.36
C GLU A 580 -12.40 -12.89 19.28
N ILE A 581 -11.69 -11.85 19.74
CA ILE A 581 -10.22 -11.84 19.79
C ILE A 581 -9.74 -12.90 20.78
N SER A 582 -10.32 -12.97 21.97
CA SER A 582 -10.04 -14.01 22.98
C SER A 582 -10.20 -15.41 22.40
N ALA A 583 -11.26 -15.66 21.63
CA ALA A 583 -11.50 -16.93 20.96
C ALA A 583 -10.50 -17.24 19.82
N ILE A 584 -9.89 -16.23 19.20
CA ILE A 584 -8.83 -16.42 18.19
C ILE A 584 -7.50 -16.73 18.88
N ILE A 585 -7.08 -15.90 19.83
CA ILE A 585 -5.78 -16.05 20.53
C ILE A 585 -5.75 -17.26 21.47
N SER A 586 -6.92 -17.84 21.79
CA SER A 586 -7.03 -19.06 22.59
C SER A 586 -6.91 -20.35 21.79
N ARG A 587 -6.93 -20.30 20.45
CA ARG A 587 -6.76 -21.50 19.63
C ARG A 587 -5.35 -22.03 19.82
N GLN A 588 -5.22 -23.33 20.08
CA GLN A 588 -3.92 -23.96 19.91
C GLN A 588 -3.52 -23.85 18.43
N PRO A 589 -2.25 -23.56 18.13
CA PRO A 589 -1.79 -23.55 16.75
C PRO A 589 -2.14 -24.91 16.13
N SER A 590 -2.94 -24.90 15.06
CA SER A 590 -3.23 -26.12 14.33
C SER A 590 -1.91 -26.62 13.74
N ASN A 591 -1.49 -27.83 14.13
CA ASN A 591 -0.38 -28.57 13.52
C ASN A 591 -0.73 -29.00 12.08
N SER A 592 -1.09 -28.05 11.21
CA SER A 592 -1.31 -28.27 9.79
C SER A 592 -0.17 -27.63 9.00
N LYS A 593 1.03 -28.21 9.15
CA LYS A 593 1.99 -28.29 8.05
C LYS A 593 1.63 -29.55 7.26
N GLN A 594 1.02 -29.38 6.10
CA GLN A 594 1.10 -30.30 4.97
C GLN A 594 0.94 -29.52 3.67
#